data_AF-A0A1Y6D2V5-F1
#
_entry.id   AF-A0A1Y6D2V5-F1
#
_cell.length_a   1.000
_cell.length_b   1.000
_cell.length_c   1.000
_cell.angle_alpha   90.00
_cell.angle_beta   90.00
_cell.angle_gamma   90.00
#
_symmetry.space_group_name_H-M   'P 1'
#
loop_
_entity.id
_entity.type
_entity.pdbx_description
1 polymer ?
#
loop_
_entity_poly.entity_id
_entity_poly.type
_entity_poly.pdbx_seq_one_letter_code
_entity_poly.pdbx_strand_id
1 'polypeptide(L)'
;MKKTTSKLFDPRRGWRKPRFLPQTIRHMVFSLAVPALFGGCAHQGRVDPPIRDAAKLGEIKRVFHIGPSRRGGPVTDTYAATLPELSSAFSTAAIIENILSRKRQAAHSGTGPLRFPKSSAPPSSQPQAPAGAMAKAPGGVKIIASTAAPRKGHKATSRDAWDSVRGNLVLAGVEHEAVATQLEALRGHPGAVDFLMKRAEPYLQYLLEEIDRQGLPHDMILVPMVESAFETGALSPKQAAGIWQFIPSTGAQYGLTITEGYDGRYDIHAATRAALKYLKHLSGLFGGDWLLALAAYNAGEGAVGRAIESNRKAGGTGTFWELDLPAETEAYVLKILTLAHAVGNPEAHGFKTRKAGPQAYLARVEIGPEVKIAEVAAAAGMAPEEFYRLNPAFKPEAPPPPQTYHLLMPKEKAEALAGNLAGTKVFAMRTVVVKKGETLSILAKRHGVPELKLAEWNGLNPKTPLKAGQELVVFPV
;
A
#
# COMPACT_ATOMS: atom_id res chain seq x y z
N MET A 1 -1.38 -34.28 8.93
CA MET A 1 -2.83 -34.22 9.20
C MET A 1 -3.68 -34.78 8.06
N LYS A 2 -3.51 -36.08 7.73
CA LYS A 2 -4.37 -36.80 6.78
C LYS A 2 -4.63 -38.19 7.36
N LYS A 3 -5.59 -38.33 8.29
CA LYS A 3 -6.14 -39.64 8.73
C LYS A 3 -7.34 -39.60 9.72
N THR A 4 -8.11 -38.51 9.81
CA THR A 4 -9.22 -38.43 10.80
C THR A 4 -10.59 -38.02 10.26
N THR A 5 -10.76 -37.77 8.96
CA THR A 5 -12.04 -37.28 8.40
C THR A 5 -12.94 -38.35 7.78
N SER A 6 -12.57 -39.64 7.78
CA SER A 6 -13.31 -40.70 7.08
C SER A 6 -14.39 -41.43 7.92
N LYS A 7 -14.74 -40.97 9.13
CA LYS A 7 -15.65 -41.73 10.02
C LYS A 7 -17.00 -41.05 10.37
N LEU A 8 -17.41 -39.97 9.71
CA LEU A 8 -18.63 -39.23 10.09
C LEU A 8 -19.73 -39.12 9.02
N PHE A 9 -19.58 -39.78 7.87
CA PHE A 9 -20.58 -39.73 6.79
C PHE A 9 -21.04 -41.13 6.37
N ASP A 10 -22.34 -41.42 6.54
CA ASP A 10 -23.01 -42.61 6.02
C ASP A 10 -23.87 -42.21 4.80
N PRO A 11 -23.57 -42.71 3.59
CA PRO A 11 -24.24 -42.29 2.36
C PRO A 11 -25.71 -42.75 2.24
N ARG A 12 -26.24 -43.60 3.13
CA ARG A 12 -27.67 -43.97 3.14
C ARG A 12 -28.48 -43.32 4.27
N ARG A 13 -27.82 -42.75 5.28
CA ARG A 13 -28.50 -42.20 6.48
C ARG A 13 -28.09 -40.77 6.86
N GLY A 14 -27.18 -40.16 6.12
CA GLY A 14 -26.69 -38.81 6.40
C GLY A 14 -25.86 -38.72 7.69
N TRP A 15 -25.53 -37.50 8.10
CA TRP A 15 -24.65 -37.22 9.24
C TRP A 15 -25.27 -37.65 10.58
N ARG A 16 -24.56 -38.45 11.38
CA ARG A 16 -24.98 -38.79 12.76
C ARG A 16 -24.74 -37.59 13.69
N LYS A 17 -25.75 -37.17 14.46
CA LYS A 17 -25.62 -36.13 15.50
C LYS A 17 -24.79 -36.64 16.69
N PRO A 18 -23.73 -35.95 17.14
CA PRO A 18 -23.08 -36.26 18.41
C PRO A 18 -23.94 -35.71 19.57
N ARG A 19 -24.12 -36.53 20.61
CA ARG A 19 -24.65 -36.08 21.91
C ARG A 19 -23.50 -35.39 22.68
N PHE A 20 -23.78 -34.17 23.14
CA PHE A 20 -22.96 -33.30 24.01
C PHE A 20 -21.68 -32.69 23.41
N LEU A 21 -21.73 -31.37 23.14
CA LEU A 21 -20.58 -30.47 22.97
C LEU A 21 -20.94 -29.07 23.53
N PRO A 22 -20.01 -28.35 24.20
CA PRO A 22 -20.28 -27.04 24.80
C PRO A 22 -20.54 -25.91 23.78
N GLN A 23 -21.23 -24.87 24.23
CA GLN A 23 -21.88 -23.82 23.44
C GLN A 23 -20.94 -22.96 22.57
N THR A 24 -19.64 -22.99 22.81
CA THR A 24 -18.61 -22.27 22.04
C THR A 24 -18.26 -22.89 20.68
N ILE A 25 -18.63 -24.15 20.42
CA ILE A 25 -18.34 -24.84 19.13
C ILE A 25 -19.51 -24.76 18.13
N ARG A 26 -20.65 -24.15 18.53
CA ARG A 26 -21.80 -23.96 17.62
C ARG A 26 -21.58 -22.86 16.57
N HIS A 27 -20.72 -21.87 16.87
CA HIS A 27 -20.33 -20.83 15.90
C HIS A 27 -19.28 -21.30 14.89
N MET A 28 -18.49 -22.33 15.22
CA MET A 28 -17.45 -22.83 14.33
C MET A 28 -17.98 -23.76 13.22
N VAL A 29 -19.12 -24.41 13.44
CA VAL A 29 -19.76 -25.28 12.42
C VAL A 29 -20.61 -24.47 11.41
N PHE A 30 -21.01 -23.24 11.74
CA PHE A 30 -21.72 -22.35 10.81
C PHE A 30 -20.80 -21.63 9.80
N SER A 31 -19.48 -21.62 10.01
CA SER A 31 -18.51 -20.96 9.11
C SER A 31 -17.83 -21.91 8.10
N LEU A 32 -18.17 -23.20 8.07
CA LEU A 32 -17.54 -24.18 7.17
C LEU A 32 -18.46 -24.75 6.08
N ALA A 33 -19.64 -24.17 5.85
CA ALA A 33 -20.56 -24.58 4.77
C ALA A 33 -20.73 -23.54 3.65
N VAL A 34 -19.75 -22.65 3.45
CA VAL A 34 -19.74 -21.65 2.36
C VAL A 34 -18.76 -21.95 1.20
N PRO A 35 -17.81 -22.91 1.24
CA PRO A 35 -16.97 -23.18 0.06
C PRO A 35 -17.64 -23.97 -1.09
N ALA A 36 -18.92 -24.33 -1.03
CA ALA A 36 -19.55 -25.20 -2.04
C ALA A 36 -20.38 -24.46 -3.12
N LEU A 37 -20.28 -23.13 -3.24
CA LEU A 37 -21.04 -22.35 -4.24
C LEU A 37 -20.19 -21.51 -5.21
N PHE A 38 -18.86 -21.58 -5.18
CA PHE A 38 -18.03 -20.86 -6.14
C PHE A 38 -16.81 -21.68 -6.61
N GLY A 39 -16.97 -22.34 -7.76
CA GLY A 39 -15.89 -22.51 -8.74
C GLY A 39 -15.06 -23.78 -8.67
N GLY A 40 -15.59 -24.86 -9.25
CA GLY A 40 -14.78 -25.98 -9.75
C GLY A 40 -14.01 -25.59 -11.02
N CYS A 41 -12.84 -26.19 -11.17
CA CYS A 41 -11.98 -26.10 -12.35
C CYS A 41 -12.69 -26.57 -13.63
N ALA A 42 -12.45 -25.87 -14.73
CA ALA A 42 -12.80 -26.33 -16.07
C ALA A 42 -11.68 -27.23 -16.63
N HIS A 43 -11.97 -28.52 -16.79
CA HIS A 43 -11.31 -29.33 -17.81
C HIS A 43 -12.35 -30.20 -18.52
N GLN A 44 -12.38 -30.02 -19.84
CA GLN A 44 -13.12 -30.76 -20.87
C GLN A 44 -14.65 -30.60 -20.94
N GLY A 45 -15.09 -30.12 -22.10
CA GLY A 45 -16.43 -29.64 -22.44
C GLY A 45 -17.60 -30.60 -22.18
N ARG A 46 -18.60 -30.07 -21.47
CA ARG A 46 -20.06 -30.12 -21.75
C ARG A 46 -20.76 -29.26 -20.68
N VAL A 47 -21.67 -28.38 -21.10
CA VAL A 47 -22.50 -27.57 -20.19
C VAL A 47 -23.86 -28.23 -20.08
N ASP A 48 -24.20 -28.78 -18.92
CA ASP A 48 -25.58 -29.20 -18.62
C ASP A 48 -26.42 -27.99 -18.17
N PRO A 49 -27.70 -27.87 -18.57
CA PRO A 49 -28.57 -26.78 -18.14
C PRO A 49 -29.08 -27.00 -16.69
N PRO A 50 -29.42 -25.93 -15.95
CA PRO A 50 -29.93 -26.05 -14.59
C PRO A 50 -31.34 -26.65 -14.53
N ILE A 51 -31.52 -27.54 -13.55
CA ILE A 51 -32.74 -28.27 -13.17
C ILE A 51 -33.94 -27.32 -13.03
N ARG A 52 -35.07 -27.66 -13.69
CA ARG A 52 -36.30 -26.84 -13.80
C ARG A 52 -37.48 -27.26 -12.91
N ASP A 53 -37.35 -28.23 -12.00
CA ASP A 53 -38.52 -28.78 -11.31
C ASP A 53 -38.84 -28.14 -9.95
N ALA A 54 -40.01 -27.47 -9.88
CA ALA A 54 -40.62 -26.89 -8.69
C ALA A 54 -41.01 -27.92 -7.60
N ALA A 55 -41.00 -29.22 -7.92
CA ALA A 55 -41.33 -30.28 -6.98
C ALA A 55 -40.27 -30.47 -5.85
N LYS A 56 -39.01 -30.04 -6.06
CA LYS A 56 -37.95 -30.11 -5.02
C LYS A 56 -37.92 -28.91 -4.07
N LEU A 57 -38.63 -27.81 -4.36
CA LEU A 57 -38.82 -26.71 -3.40
C LEU A 57 -39.90 -27.02 -2.34
N GLY A 58 -40.79 -27.98 -2.61
CA GLY A 58 -41.87 -28.38 -1.71
C GLY A 58 -41.41 -29.17 -0.47
N GLU A 59 -40.28 -29.88 -0.53
CA GLU A 59 -39.76 -30.65 0.62
C GLU A 59 -39.06 -29.78 1.66
N ILE A 60 -38.54 -28.61 1.28
CA ILE A 60 -37.87 -27.68 2.20
C ILE A 60 -38.89 -26.96 3.12
N LYS A 61 -40.17 -26.86 2.71
CA LYS A 61 -41.23 -26.23 3.51
C LYS A 61 -41.83 -27.13 4.61
N ARG A 62 -41.51 -28.43 4.69
CA ARG A 62 -42.09 -29.33 5.72
C ARG A 62 -41.32 -29.45 7.03
N VAL A 63 -40.18 -28.76 7.20
CA VAL A 63 -39.35 -28.89 8.42
C VAL A 63 -39.76 -27.91 9.54
N PHE A 64 -40.69 -26.98 9.30
CA PHE A 64 -41.08 -25.98 10.29
C PHE A 64 -42.61 -25.81 10.41
N HIS A 65 -43.25 -26.74 11.13
CA HIS A 65 -44.48 -26.46 11.90
C HIS A 65 -44.55 -27.40 13.11
N ILE A 66 -44.59 -26.83 14.32
CA ILE A 66 -44.87 -27.52 15.58
C ILE A 66 -46.39 -27.49 15.76
N GLY A 67 -47.03 -28.66 15.80
CA GLY A 67 -48.46 -28.82 16.10
C GLY A 67 -48.79 -28.66 17.60
N PRO A 68 -50.08 -28.52 17.98
CA PRO A 68 -50.48 -28.08 19.30
C PRO A 68 -50.30 -29.16 20.37
N SER A 69 -49.75 -28.77 21.53
CA SER A 69 -49.70 -29.60 22.72
C SER A 69 -51.08 -29.69 23.38
N ARG A 70 -51.57 -30.91 23.62
CA ARG A 70 -52.77 -31.18 24.43
C ARG A 70 -52.39 -31.26 25.91
N ARG A 71 -53.06 -30.41 26.71
CA ARG A 71 -53.37 -30.49 28.16
C ARG A 71 -52.27 -30.13 29.17
N GLY A 72 -52.49 -29.00 29.85
CA GLY A 72 -52.49 -28.93 31.33
C GLY A 72 -51.61 -27.84 31.98
N GLY A 73 -52.22 -26.72 32.40
CA GLY A 73 -51.69 -25.85 33.47
C GLY A 73 -51.41 -24.38 33.06
N PRO A 74 -51.88 -23.37 33.82
CA PRO A 74 -51.74 -21.96 33.45
C PRO A 74 -50.42 -21.40 33.96
N VAL A 75 -49.68 -20.69 33.10
CA VAL A 75 -48.70 -19.70 33.56
C VAL A 75 -48.86 -18.45 32.70
N THR A 76 -49.14 -17.37 33.40
CA THR A 76 -49.39 -16.00 32.98
C THR A 76 -48.20 -15.36 32.28
N ASP A 77 -48.53 -14.47 31.34
CA ASP A 77 -47.74 -13.40 30.72
C ASP A 77 -46.29 -13.18 31.16
N THR A 78 -45.37 -13.15 30.19
CA THR A 78 -44.57 -11.95 29.86
C THR A 78 -43.67 -12.17 28.63
N TYR A 79 -43.48 -11.09 27.88
CA TYR A 79 -42.66 -10.92 26.66
C TYR A 79 -43.32 -11.21 25.31
N ALA A 80 -44.22 -10.30 24.95
CA ALA A 80 -44.37 -9.86 23.58
C ALA A 80 -43.03 -9.29 23.07
N ALA A 81 -42.39 -10.00 22.16
CA ALA A 81 -41.35 -9.45 21.29
C ALA A 81 -41.99 -9.13 19.93
N THR A 82 -41.81 -7.89 19.55
CA THR A 82 -42.40 -7.13 18.46
C THR A 82 -42.15 -7.71 17.06
N LEU A 83 -43.02 -7.34 16.12
CA LEU A 83 -42.97 -7.52 14.66
C LEU A 83 -42.05 -6.52 13.90
N PRO A 84 -40.70 -6.53 14.02
CA PRO A 84 -39.84 -5.98 12.94
C PRO A 84 -39.06 -7.02 12.12
N GLU A 85 -38.89 -8.26 12.59
CA GLU A 85 -37.93 -9.17 11.95
C GLU A 85 -38.45 -9.93 10.72
N LEU A 86 -39.78 -9.98 10.51
CA LEU A 86 -40.35 -10.60 9.30
C LEU A 86 -40.42 -9.64 8.09
N SER A 87 -40.30 -8.32 8.31
CA SER A 87 -40.26 -7.33 7.23
C SER A 87 -38.87 -7.25 6.56
N SER A 88 -37.79 -7.54 7.30
CA SER A 88 -36.42 -7.52 6.76
C SER A 88 -36.15 -8.70 5.80
N ALA A 89 -36.83 -9.84 5.99
CA ALA A 89 -36.66 -11.02 5.14
C ALA A 89 -37.26 -10.84 3.74
N PHE A 90 -38.39 -10.13 3.60
CA PHE A 90 -38.98 -9.81 2.29
C PHE A 90 -38.26 -8.67 1.58
N SER A 91 -37.65 -7.74 2.31
CA SER A 91 -36.80 -6.68 1.75
C SER A 91 -35.49 -7.23 1.16
N THR A 92 -34.92 -8.26 1.79
CA THR A 92 -33.66 -8.87 1.33
C THR A 92 -33.81 -9.64 0.02
N ALA A 93 -34.97 -10.30 -0.21
CA ALA A 93 -35.25 -11.00 -1.46
C ALA A 93 -35.44 -10.03 -2.66
N ALA A 94 -36.11 -8.90 -2.44
CA ALA A 94 -36.28 -7.86 -3.46
C ALA A 94 -34.96 -7.13 -3.79
N ILE A 95 -34.08 -6.96 -2.79
CA ILE A 95 -32.73 -6.40 -2.97
C ILE A 95 -31.85 -7.37 -3.78
N ILE A 96 -31.94 -8.68 -3.52
CA ILE A 96 -31.18 -9.70 -4.26
C ILE A 96 -31.67 -9.80 -5.71
N GLU A 97 -32.98 -9.74 -5.99
CA GLU A 97 -33.47 -9.70 -7.37
C GLU A 97 -33.06 -8.42 -8.11
N ASN A 98 -33.05 -7.26 -7.45
CA ASN A 98 -32.59 -5.99 -8.04
C ASN A 98 -31.06 -5.97 -8.29
N ILE A 99 -30.29 -6.65 -7.44
CA ILE A 99 -28.84 -6.84 -7.65
C ILE A 99 -28.57 -7.83 -8.80
N LEU A 100 -29.36 -8.90 -8.91
CA LEU A 100 -29.23 -9.89 -9.98
C LEU A 100 -29.74 -9.35 -11.33
N SER A 101 -30.76 -8.50 -11.36
CA SER A 101 -31.22 -7.82 -12.58
C SER A 101 -30.22 -6.78 -13.07
N ARG A 102 -29.60 -6.01 -12.17
CA ARG A 102 -28.49 -5.09 -12.49
C ARG A 102 -27.24 -5.81 -12.98
N LYS A 103 -26.92 -7.00 -12.45
CA LYS A 103 -25.84 -7.86 -12.97
C LYS A 103 -26.14 -8.41 -14.38
N ARG A 104 -27.40 -8.68 -14.71
CA ARG A 104 -27.79 -9.09 -16.08
C ARG A 104 -27.70 -7.94 -17.08
N GLN A 105 -28.04 -6.71 -16.67
CA GLN A 105 -27.91 -5.50 -17.50
C GLN A 105 -26.44 -5.04 -17.66
N ALA A 106 -25.60 -5.21 -16.63
CA ALA A 106 -24.16 -4.95 -16.70
C ALA A 106 -23.37 -5.97 -17.55
N ALA A 107 -23.94 -7.15 -17.81
CA ALA A 107 -23.33 -8.14 -18.72
C ALA A 107 -23.48 -7.76 -20.22
N HIS A 108 -24.25 -6.72 -20.55
CA HIS A 108 -24.45 -6.20 -21.92
C HIS A 108 -23.95 -4.76 -22.10
N SER A 109 -23.26 -4.17 -21.11
CA SER A 109 -22.65 -2.84 -21.20
C SER A 109 -21.27 -2.88 -20.54
N GLY A 110 -20.21 -2.80 -21.37
CA GLY A 110 -18.82 -3.00 -20.98
C GLY A 110 -18.20 -1.88 -20.14
N THR A 111 -18.76 -1.59 -18.96
CA THR A 111 -18.19 -0.64 -17.99
C THR A 111 -18.38 -1.17 -16.56
N GLY A 112 -17.41 -1.93 -16.07
CA GLY A 112 -17.32 -2.34 -14.66
C GLY A 112 -16.49 -1.34 -13.84
N PRO A 113 -16.71 -1.21 -12.52
CA PRO A 113 -15.95 -0.30 -11.66
C PRO A 113 -14.46 -0.65 -11.60
N LEU A 114 -13.58 0.35 -11.48
CA LEU A 114 -12.14 0.17 -11.27
C LEU A 114 -11.89 -0.73 -10.06
N ARG A 115 -11.54 -1.98 -10.35
CA ARG A 115 -11.17 -2.98 -9.36
C ARG A 115 -9.65 -3.00 -9.29
N PHE A 116 -9.09 -2.61 -8.15
CA PHE A 116 -7.64 -2.75 -7.92
C PHE A 116 -7.26 -4.24 -8.11
N PRO A 117 -6.43 -4.59 -9.11
CA PRO A 117 -5.96 -5.96 -9.23
C PRO A 117 -5.01 -6.26 -8.06
N LYS A 118 -4.97 -7.54 -7.67
CA LYS A 118 -4.03 -8.02 -6.66
C LYS A 118 -2.60 -7.75 -7.14
N SER A 119 -1.77 -7.14 -6.30
CA SER A 119 -0.34 -6.89 -6.60
C SER A 119 0.38 -8.19 -6.97
N SER A 120 1.12 -8.15 -8.09
CA SER A 120 2.21 -9.08 -8.37
C SER A 120 3.43 -8.62 -7.60
N ALA A 121 3.86 -9.47 -6.68
CA ALA A 121 5.16 -9.34 -6.06
C ALA A 121 6.30 -9.40 -7.10
N PRO A 122 7.37 -8.59 -6.93
CA PRO A 122 8.60 -8.71 -7.70
C PRO A 122 9.11 -10.16 -7.68
N PRO A 123 9.59 -10.74 -8.79
CA PRO A 123 10.16 -12.08 -8.78
C PRO A 123 11.56 -12.11 -8.16
N SER A 124 11.97 -13.30 -7.70
CA SER A 124 13.33 -13.55 -7.25
C SER A 124 14.28 -13.60 -8.45
N SER A 125 15.14 -12.60 -8.62
CA SER A 125 16.24 -12.65 -9.58
C SER A 125 17.55 -12.95 -8.85
N GLN A 126 18.16 -14.10 -9.12
CA GLN A 126 19.59 -14.28 -8.86
C GLN A 126 20.36 -13.52 -9.96
N PRO A 127 21.45 -12.80 -9.63
CA PRO A 127 22.33 -12.26 -10.66
C PRO A 127 23.05 -13.41 -11.35
N GLN A 128 22.60 -13.78 -12.55
CA GLN A 128 23.48 -14.39 -13.52
C GLN A 128 24.14 -13.25 -14.29
N ALA A 129 25.46 -13.12 -14.15
CA ALA A 129 26.25 -12.20 -14.93
C ALA A 129 26.14 -12.55 -16.42
N PRO A 130 25.76 -11.62 -17.31
CA PRO A 130 26.23 -11.68 -18.67
C PRO A 130 27.62 -11.01 -18.67
N ALA A 131 28.66 -11.83 -18.73
CA ALA A 131 29.95 -11.38 -19.23
C ALA A 131 29.78 -11.09 -20.72
N GLY A 132 29.57 -9.82 -21.05
CA GLY A 132 29.45 -9.35 -22.41
C GLY A 132 29.30 -7.83 -22.39
N ALA A 133 30.36 -7.13 -22.77
CA ALA A 133 30.37 -5.68 -22.87
C ALA A 133 29.17 -5.20 -23.71
N MET A 134 28.17 -4.61 -23.06
CA MET A 134 27.14 -3.85 -23.76
C MET A 134 27.82 -2.65 -24.41
N ALA A 135 28.05 -2.76 -25.72
CA ALA A 135 28.46 -1.65 -26.56
C ALA A 135 27.46 -0.50 -26.39
N LYS A 136 27.99 0.72 -26.29
CA LYS A 136 27.25 1.98 -26.20
C LYS A 136 26.06 1.98 -27.17
N ALA A 137 24.84 2.02 -26.64
CA ALA A 137 23.64 2.24 -27.41
C ALA A 137 23.72 3.62 -28.11
N PRO A 138 23.62 3.69 -29.45
CA PRO A 138 23.36 4.95 -30.14
C PRO A 138 21.84 5.19 -30.12
N GLY A 139 21.42 6.41 -29.78
CA GLY A 139 20.01 6.79 -29.81
C GLY A 139 19.32 6.76 -28.45
N GLY A 140 19.92 7.43 -27.45
CA GLY A 140 19.15 7.87 -26.30
C GLY A 140 18.07 8.84 -26.78
N VAL A 141 16.81 8.56 -26.46
CA VAL A 141 15.83 9.62 -26.27
C VAL A 141 16.49 10.57 -25.28
N LYS A 142 16.94 11.73 -25.77
CA LYS A 142 17.22 12.86 -24.89
C LYS A 142 15.93 13.03 -24.10
N ILE A 143 15.98 12.73 -22.80
CA ILE A 143 15.20 13.52 -21.86
C ILE A 143 15.56 14.95 -22.25
N ILE A 144 14.67 15.59 -23.01
CA ILE A 144 14.64 17.03 -23.07
C ILE A 144 14.41 17.33 -21.60
N ALA A 145 15.48 17.73 -20.90
CA ALA A 145 15.34 18.32 -19.60
C ALA A 145 14.24 19.34 -19.80
N SER A 146 13.06 19.04 -19.24
CA SER A 146 11.91 19.90 -19.42
C SER A 146 12.37 21.20 -18.81
N THR A 147 12.74 22.14 -19.67
CA THR A 147 12.71 23.56 -19.41
C THR A 147 11.23 23.92 -19.29
N ALA A 148 10.54 23.29 -18.35
CA ALA A 148 9.41 23.90 -17.70
C ALA A 148 10.03 25.13 -17.04
N ALA A 149 9.90 26.27 -17.70
CA ALA A 149 10.19 27.56 -17.13
C ALA A 149 9.58 27.59 -15.71
N PRO A 150 10.30 28.10 -14.69
CA PRO A 150 9.75 28.20 -13.35
C PRO A 150 8.40 28.91 -13.47
N ARG A 151 7.31 28.21 -13.14
CA ARG A 151 5.96 28.77 -13.17
C ARG A 151 6.00 30.04 -12.30
N LYS A 152 5.92 31.21 -12.95
CA LYS A 152 6.00 32.50 -12.29
C LYS A 152 4.80 32.66 -11.36
N GLY A 153 5.08 33.00 -10.10
CA GLY A 153 4.12 33.60 -9.19
C GLY A 153 3.38 32.62 -8.29
N HIS A 154 4.06 32.05 -7.29
CA HIS A 154 3.42 31.66 -6.03
C HIS A 154 4.24 32.24 -4.88
N LYS A 155 3.59 33.08 -4.05
CA LYS A 155 4.22 33.73 -2.89
C LYS A 155 4.72 32.67 -1.91
N ALA A 156 5.88 32.92 -1.30
CA ALA A 156 6.52 32.06 -0.31
C ALA A 156 5.66 31.91 0.96
N THR A 157 4.76 30.94 0.94
CA THR A 157 4.25 30.24 2.13
C THR A 157 4.95 28.88 2.14
N SER A 158 5.39 28.41 3.31
CA SER A 158 6.03 27.09 3.53
C SER A 158 5.57 26.06 2.49
N ARG A 159 6.46 25.55 1.64
CA ARG A 159 6.05 24.61 0.59
C ARG A 159 5.51 23.37 1.27
N ASP A 160 4.26 23.08 0.96
CA ASP A 160 3.61 21.86 1.35
C ASP A 160 4.42 20.64 0.86
N ALA A 161 4.45 19.54 1.60
CA ALA A 161 5.18 18.34 1.15
C ALA A 161 4.67 17.83 -0.22
N TRP A 162 3.36 17.95 -0.49
CA TRP A 162 2.82 17.63 -1.82
C TRP A 162 3.19 18.66 -2.88
N ASP A 163 3.42 19.93 -2.52
CA ASP A 163 3.97 20.91 -3.46
C ASP A 163 5.41 20.56 -3.84
N SER A 164 6.21 20.06 -2.88
CA SER A 164 7.55 19.54 -3.16
C SER A 164 7.51 18.30 -4.05
N VAL A 165 6.58 17.36 -3.82
CA VAL A 165 6.35 16.22 -4.71
C VAL A 165 6.04 16.73 -6.13
N ARG A 166 5.00 17.54 -6.28
CA ARG A 166 4.53 18.08 -7.57
C ARG A 166 5.63 18.76 -8.38
N GLY A 167 6.50 19.52 -7.71
CA GLY A 167 7.60 20.23 -8.36
C GLY A 167 8.71 19.33 -8.91
N ASN A 168 8.74 18.06 -8.51
CA ASN A 168 9.85 17.14 -8.78
C ASN A 168 9.40 15.78 -9.38
N LEU A 169 8.17 15.70 -9.92
CA LEU A 169 7.68 14.53 -10.65
C LEU A 169 8.14 14.57 -12.11
N VAL A 170 9.10 13.73 -12.48
CA VAL A 170 9.61 13.65 -13.85
C VAL A 170 8.69 12.83 -14.75
N LEU A 171 7.94 11.87 -14.21
CA LEU A 171 7.04 11.01 -14.98
C LEU A 171 5.74 11.72 -15.36
N ALA A 172 5.40 12.81 -14.68
CA ALA A 172 4.26 13.65 -15.04
C ALA A 172 4.45 14.34 -16.40
N GLY A 173 5.67 14.35 -16.96
CA GLY A 173 5.95 14.85 -18.31
C GLY A 173 5.90 13.79 -19.40
N VAL A 174 5.62 12.52 -19.08
CA VAL A 174 5.54 11.43 -20.06
C VAL A 174 4.12 11.38 -20.62
N GLU A 175 3.99 11.73 -21.90
CA GLU A 175 2.71 11.73 -22.61
C GLU A 175 2.55 10.44 -23.43
N HIS A 176 1.40 9.77 -23.28
CA HIS A 176 1.03 8.59 -24.07
C HIS A 176 -0.49 8.38 -24.06
N GLU A 177 -1.07 7.88 -25.16
CA GLU A 177 -2.52 7.67 -25.30
C GLU A 177 -3.11 6.74 -24.23
N ALA A 178 -2.35 5.71 -23.85
CA ALA A 178 -2.73 4.77 -22.79
C ALA A 178 -2.82 5.46 -21.42
N VAL A 179 -1.96 6.45 -21.15
CA VAL A 179 -2.00 7.25 -19.91
C VAL A 179 -3.24 8.14 -19.90
N ALA A 180 -3.53 8.83 -21.02
CA ALA A 180 -4.72 9.66 -21.15
C ALA A 180 -6.02 8.85 -20.92
N THR A 181 -6.07 7.62 -21.46
CA THR A 181 -7.19 6.70 -21.26
C THR A 181 -7.38 6.31 -19.79
N GLN A 182 -6.29 5.96 -19.10
CA GLN A 182 -6.34 5.63 -17.67
C GLN A 182 -6.71 6.83 -16.79
N LEU A 183 -6.27 8.03 -17.18
CA LEU A 183 -6.57 9.26 -16.48
C LEU A 183 -8.06 9.61 -16.57
N GLU A 184 -8.68 9.43 -17.73
CA GLU A 184 -10.13 9.58 -17.90
C GLU A 184 -10.90 8.55 -17.07
N ALA A 185 -10.47 7.28 -17.06
CA ALA A 185 -11.07 6.27 -16.19
C ALA A 185 -10.94 6.66 -14.69
N LEU A 186 -9.79 7.20 -14.28
CA LEU A 186 -9.53 7.62 -12.90
C LEU A 186 -10.41 8.81 -12.48
N ARG A 187 -10.80 9.69 -13.41
CA ARG A 187 -11.75 10.80 -13.14
C ARG A 187 -13.12 10.32 -12.67
N GLY A 188 -13.54 9.11 -13.07
CA GLY A 188 -14.74 8.46 -12.52
C GLY A 188 -14.64 8.12 -11.02
N HIS A 189 -13.45 8.22 -10.43
CA HIS A 189 -13.15 7.87 -9.04
C HIS A 189 -12.31 8.98 -8.35
N PRO A 190 -12.81 10.22 -8.25
CA PRO A 190 -12.00 11.37 -7.85
C PRO A 190 -11.46 11.29 -6.40
N GLY A 191 -12.09 10.47 -5.54
CA GLY A 191 -11.61 10.23 -4.18
C GLY A 191 -10.43 9.26 -4.08
N ALA A 192 -10.09 8.51 -5.13
CA ALA A 192 -9.04 7.51 -5.08
C ALA A 192 -7.65 8.14 -4.88
N VAL A 193 -7.34 9.19 -5.64
CA VAL A 193 -6.06 9.92 -5.53
C VAL A 193 -5.94 10.58 -4.17
N ASP A 194 -7.00 11.26 -3.72
CA ASP A 194 -7.04 11.90 -2.40
C ASP A 194 -6.83 10.90 -1.25
N PHE A 195 -7.43 9.71 -1.36
CA PHE A 195 -7.25 8.63 -0.40
C PHE A 195 -5.81 8.14 -0.34
N LEU A 196 -5.17 7.88 -1.49
CA LEU A 196 -3.77 7.43 -1.56
C LEU A 196 -2.83 8.48 -0.97
N MET A 197 -3.01 9.75 -1.34
CA MET A 197 -2.21 10.85 -0.80
C MET A 197 -2.40 10.97 0.73
N LYS A 198 -3.65 10.87 1.22
CA LYS A 198 -3.92 10.90 2.67
C LYS A 198 -3.21 9.78 3.43
N ARG A 199 -3.11 8.57 2.85
CA ARG A 199 -2.39 7.45 3.49
C ARG A 199 -0.87 7.63 3.47
N ALA A 200 -0.34 8.33 2.49
CA ALA A 200 1.09 8.61 2.36
C ALA A 200 1.58 9.69 3.33
N GLU A 201 0.72 10.67 3.68
CA GLU A 201 1.05 11.86 4.48
C GLU A 201 1.92 11.57 5.73
N PRO A 202 1.65 10.54 6.55
CA PRO A 202 2.43 10.31 7.77
C PRO A 202 3.88 9.92 7.55
N TYR A 203 4.18 9.33 6.40
CA TYR A 203 5.49 8.82 6.03
C TYR A 203 6.21 9.74 5.04
N LEU A 204 5.47 10.71 4.47
CA LEU A 204 5.88 11.47 3.29
C LEU A 204 7.21 12.20 3.51
N GLN A 205 7.40 12.87 4.65
CA GLN A 205 8.65 13.60 4.91
C GLN A 205 9.86 12.67 4.94
N TYR A 206 9.78 11.60 5.73
CA TYR A 206 10.86 10.62 5.81
C TYR A 206 11.19 10.02 4.44
N LEU A 207 10.18 9.66 3.64
CA LEU A 207 10.41 9.12 2.31
C LEU A 207 11.05 10.16 1.37
N LEU A 208 10.59 11.40 1.39
CA LEU A 208 11.16 12.48 0.58
C LEU A 208 12.61 12.76 0.95
N GLU A 209 12.95 12.80 2.24
CA GLU A 209 14.32 12.96 2.71
C GLU A 209 15.24 11.84 2.19
N GLU A 210 14.79 10.58 2.23
CA GLU A 210 15.57 9.45 1.73
C GLU A 210 15.69 9.44 0.20
N ILE A 211 14.63 9.85 -0.51
CA ILE A 211 14.63 10.03 -1.98
C ILE A 211 15.66 11.11 -2.36
N ASP A 212 15.57 12.27 -1.72
CA ASP A 212 16.49 13.40 -1.89
C ASP A 212 17.94 12.99 -1.60
N ARG A 213 18.17 12.28 -0.50
CA ARG A 213 19.51 11.82 -0.09
C ARG A 213 20.16 10.92 -1.14
N GLN A 214 19.36 10.21 -1.92
CA GLN A 214 19.84 9.33 -2.99
C GLN A 214 19.88 10.00 -4.36
N GLY A 215 19.40 11.24 -4.48
CA GLY A 215 19.31 11.99 -5.73
C GLY A 215 18.29 11.38 -6.70
N LEU A 216 17.21 10.81 -6.16
CA LEU A 216 16.14 10.15 -6.93
C LEU A 216 14.98 11.13 -7.17
N PRO A 217 14.20 10.95 -8.24
CA PRO A 217 13.03 11.80 -8.47
C PRO A 217 11.91 11.49 -7.47
N HIS A 218 11.06 12.47 -7.17
CA HIS A 218 9.98 12.31 -6.18
C HIS A 218 8.90 11.32 -6.64
N ASP A 219 8.90 10.90 -7.91
CA ASP A 219 8.02 9.85 -8.45
C ASP A 219 8.13 8.54 -7.66
N MET A 220 9.24 8.29 -6.98
CA MET A 220 9.41 7.09 -6.15
C MET A 220 8.37 7.01 -5.02
N ILE A 221 7.73 8.11 -4.61
CA ILE A 221 6.62 8.10 -3.65
C ILE A 221 5.36 7.39 -4.20
N LEU A 222 5.23 7.31 -5.53
CA LEU A 222 4.07 6.72 -6.20
C LEU A 222 4.13 5.19 -6.19
N VAL A 223 5.33 4.62 -6.06
CA VAL A 223 5.54 3.17 -5.98
C VAL A 223 4.76 2.57 -4.79
N PRO A 224 4.96 3.00 -3.52
CA PRO A 224 4.19 2.48 -2.39
C PRO A 224 2.69 2.80 -2.46
N MET A 225 2.27 3.84 -3.21
CA MET A 225 0.84 4.06 -3.49
C MET A 225 0.25 2.93 -4.34
N VAL A 226 0.98 2.46 -5.34
CA VAL A 226 0.55 1.38 -6.24
C VAL A 226 0.72 0.01 -5.59
N GLU A 227 1.81 -0.20 -4.85
CA GLU A 227 2.16 -1.49 -4.25
C GLU A 227 1.23 -1.89 -3.12
N SER A 228 0.98 -1.00 -2.17
CA SER A 228 0.20 -1.31 -0.97
C SER A 228 -0.85 -0.27 -0.60
N ALA A 229 -0.96 0.83 -1.38
CA ALA A 229 -1.69 2.02 -0.97
C ALA A 229 -1.23 2.53 0.41
N PHE A 230 0.08 2.47 0.70
CA PHE A 230 0.67 2.80 2.01
C PHE A 230 0.11 1.98 3.19
N GLU A 231 -0.40 0.78 2.94
CA GLU A 231 -0.72 -0.17 4.02
C GLU A 231 0.58 -0.76 4.60
N THR A 232 0.85 -0.45 5.88
CA THR A 232 2.11 -0.82 6.54
C THR A 232 2.18 -2.30 6.87
N GLY A 233 1.03 -2.94 7.14
CA GLY A 233 0.92 -4.38 7.40
C GLY A 233 0.61 -5.23 6.16
N ALA A 234 0.78 -4.69 4.95
CA ALA A 234 0.38 -5.38 3.72
C ALA A 234 1.17 -6.67 3.48
N LEU A 235 0.45 -7.76 3.19
CA LEU A 235 1.02 -9.04 2.77
C LEU A 235 0.26 -9.55 1.53
N SER A 236 0.97 -9.74 0.42
CA SER A 236 0.38 -10.28 -0.79
C SER A 236 0.30 -11.82 -0.77
N PRO A 237 -0.53 -12.44 -1.63
CA PRO A 237 -0.56 -13.88 -1.81
C PRO A 237 0.81 -14.49 -2.20
N LYS A 238 1.67 -13.69 -2.86
CA LYS A 238 3.03 -14.07 -3.28
C LYS A 238 4.09 -13.76 -2.20
N GLN A 239 3.67 -13.51 -0.96
CA GLN A 239 4.54 -13.23 0.19
C GLN A 239 5.34 -11.92 0.11
N ALA A 240 4.95 -10.98 -0.77
CA ALA A 240 5.48 -9.62 -0.70
C ALA A 240 4.89 -8.85 0.49
N ALA A 241 5.73 -8.11 1.20
CA ALA A 241 5.39 -7.51 2.49
C ALA A 241 5.72 -6.01 2.58
N GLY A 242 4.94 -5.30 3.42
CA GLY A 242 5.11 -3.89 3.75
C GLY A 242 4.74 -2.93 2.61
N ILE A 243 5.04 -1.64 2.81
CA ILE A 243 4.61 -0.59 1.87
C ILE A 243 5.28 -0.70 0.48
N TRP A 244 6.48 -1.29 0.43
CA TRP A 244 7.25 -1.47 -0.79
C TRP A 244 7.06 -2.86 -1.43
N GLN A 245 6.25 -3.73 -0.80
CA GLN A 245 5.94 -5.08 -1.28
C GLN A 245 7.20 -5.91 -1.63
N PHE A 246 8.16 -5.96 -0.72
CA PHE A 246 9.34 -6.82 -0.88
C PHE A 246 9.00 -8.29 -0.71
N ILE A 247 9.40 -9.13 -1.66
CA ILE A 247 9.50 -10.58 -1.42
C ILE A 247 10.72 -10.91 -0.54
N PRO A 248 10.75 -12.06 0.16
CA PRO A 248 11.84 -12.39 1.08
C PRO A 248 13.23 -12.37 0.44
N SER A 249 13.39 -12.94 -0.75
CA SER A 249 14.70 -13.07 -1.41
C SER A 249 15.27 -11.72 -1.85
N THR A 250 14.46 -10.90 -2.52
CA THR A 250 14.87 -9.54 -2.91
C THR A 250 15.10 -8.67 -1.67
N GLY A 251 14.25 -8.79 -0.65
CA GLY A 251 14.46 -8.08 0.62
C GLY A 251 15.83 -8.42 1.23
N ALA A 252 16.16 -9.70 1.34
CA ALA A 252 17.45 -10.16 1.85
C ALA A 252 18.63 -9.65 0.99
N GLN A 253 18.52 -9.68 -0.33
CA GLN A 253 19.54 -9.15 -1.26
C GLN A 253 19.82 -7.66 -1.02
N TYR A 254 18.80 -6.89 -0.64
CA TYR A 254 18.92 -5.47 -0.34
C TYR A 254 19.09 -5.16 1.16
N GLY A 255 19.43 -6.17 1.96
CA GLY A 255 19.83 -6.03 3.36
C GLY A 255 18.68 -5.96 4.37
N LEU A 256 17.48 -6.41 3.99
CA LEU A 256 16.37 -6.54 4.92
C LEU A 256 16.52 -7.81 5.74
N THR A 257 16.75 -7.62 7.04
CA THR A 257 16.80 -8.71 8.02
C THR A 257 15.41 -9.28 8.26
N ILE A 258 15.28 -10.61 8.19
CA ILE A 258 14.06 -11.34 8.52
C ILE A 258 14.42 -12.39 9.56
N THR A 259 13.86 -12.28 10.75
CA THR A 259 13.99 -13.20 11.87
C THR A 259 12.61 -13.55 12.44
N GLU A 260 12.59 -14.35 13.51
CA GLU A 260 11.35 -14.71 14.18
C GLU A 260 10.62 -13.49 14.73
N GLY A 261 11.32 -12.61 15.47
CA GLY A 261 10.77 -11.41 16.11
C GLY A 261 10.78 -10.13 15.29
N TYR A 262 11.42 -10.13 14.12
CA TYR A 262 11.53 -8.94 13.28
C TYR A 262 11.47 -9.27 11.79
N ASP A 263 10.69 -8.53 11.01
CA ASP A 263 10.68 -8.62 9.56
C ASP A 263 10.85 -7.24 8.94
N GLY A 264 12.08 -6.95 8.49
CA GLY A 264 12.49 -5.66 7.96
C GLY A 264 11.78 -5.21 6.70
N ARG A 265 10.96 -6.08 6.08
CA ARG A 265 10.10 -5.69 4.95
C ARG A 265 8.94 -4.80 5.38
N TYR A 266 8.51 -4.92 6.64
CA TYR A 266 7.50 -4.06 7.27
C TYR A 266 8.12 -2.84 7.97
N ASP A 267 9.45 -2.78 8.09
CA ASP A 267 10.14 -1.63 8.67
C ASP A 267 10.23 -0.52 7.62
N ILE A 268 9.50 0.57 7.83
CA ILE A 268 9.42 1.67 6.87
C ILE A 268 10.80 2.27 6.58
N HIS A 269 11.70 2.33 7.56
CA HIS A 269 13.03 2.88 7.36
C HIS A 269 13.92 1.93 6.57
N ALA A 270 14.00 0.66 7.00
CA ALA A 270 14.83 -0.34 6.33
C ALA A 270 14.32 -0.61 4.91
N ALA A 271 13.01 -0.83 4.73
CA ALA A 271 12.39 -1.11 3.45
C ALA A 271 12.50 0.07 2.49
N THR A 272 12.35 1.32 2.95
CA THR A 272 12.53 2.50 2.08
C THR A 272 13.96 2.61 1.57
N ARG A 273 14.97 2.47 2.44
CA ARG A 273 16.36 2.49 1.99
C ARG A 273 16.67 1.36 1.00
N ALA A 274 16.17 0.16 1.26
CA ALA A 274 16.32 -0.98 0.37
C ALA A 274 15.65 -0.75 -0.99
N ALA A 275 14.40 -0.26 -1.00
CA ALA A 275 13.63 -0.01 -2.23
C ALA A 275 14.28 1.05 -3.10
N LEU A 276 14.68 2.18 -2.50
CA LEU A 276 15.33 3.26 -3.24
C LEU A 276 16.70 2.83 -3.78
N LYS A 277 17.45 2.02 -3.02
CA LYS A 277 18.70 1.41 -3.52
C LYS A 277 18.44 0.49 -4.71
N TYR A 278 17.37 -0.31 -4.65
CA TYR A 278 16.98 -1.19 -5.75
C TYR A 278 16.53 -0.41 -6.99
N LEU A 279 15.64 0.58 -6.84
CA LEU A 279 15.18 1.44 -7.93
C LEU A 279 16.33 2.22 -8.58
N LYS A 280 17.30 2.68 -7.78
CA LYS A 280 18.52 3.32 -8.29
C LYS A 280 19.38 2.36 -9.11
N HIS A 281 19.54 1.12 -8.66
CA HIS A 281 20.24 0.07 -9.42
C HIS A 281 19.53 -0.22 -10.74
N LEU A 282 18.21 -0.43 -10.72
CA LEU A 282 17.41 -0.70 -11.93
C LEU A 282 17.50 0.45 -12.93
N SER A 283 17.35 1.69 -12.47
CA SER A 283 17.51 2.88 -13.32
C SER A 283 18.90 2.93 -13.97
N GLY A 284 19.96 2.67 -13.19
CA GLY A 284 21.32 2.58 -13.73
C GLY A 284 21.48 1.47 -14.78
N LEU A 285 20.89 0.30 -14.55
CA LEU A 285 20.91 -0.83 -15.48
C LEU A 285 20.25 -0.48 -16.82
N PHE A 286 19.17 0.29 -16.80
CA PHE A 286 18.44 0.70 -18.01
C PHE A 286 18.81 2.12 -18.48
N GLY A 287 20.02 2.60 -18.16
CA GLY A 287 20.54 3.86 -18.71
C GLY A 287 19.79 5.11 -18.29
N GLY A 288 19.12 5.08 -17.14
CA GLY A 288 18.28 6.17 -16.62
C GLY A 288 16.83 6.12 -17.08
N ASP A 289 16.40 5.08 -17.81
CA ASP A 289 15.00 4.92 -18.21
C ASP A 289 14.14 4.42 -17.03
N TRP A 290 13.35 5.34 -16.48
CA TRP A 290 12.46 5.05 -15.36
C TRP A 290 11.29 4.13 -15.71
N LEU A 291 10.81 4.11 -16.95
CA LEU A 291 9.72 3.21 -17.34
C LEU A 291 10.20 1.76 -17.33
N LEU A 292 11.39 1.52 -17.88
CA LEU A 292 12.03 0.20 -17.83
C LEU A 292 12.42 -0.20 -16.40
N ALA A 293 12.92 0.75 -15.60
CA ALA A 293 13.23 0.49 -14.19
C ALA A 293 11.98 0.09 -13.39
N LEU A 294 10.86 0.78 -13.55
CA LEU A 294 9.59 0.44 -12.90
C LEU A 294 9.01 -0.89 -13.41
N ALA A 295 9.10 -1.15 -14.71
CA ALA A 295 8.75 -2.45 -15.27
C ALA A 295 9.59 -3.58 -14.64
N ALA A 296 10.89 -3.36 -14.47
CA ALA A 296 11.79 -4.33 -13.86
C ALA A 296 11.60 -4.48 -12.35
N TYR A 297 11.14 -3.44 -11.65
CA TYR A 297 10.75 -3.54 -10.24
C TYR A 297 9.63 -4.57 -10.08
N ASN A 298 8.64 -4.55 -10.98
CA ASN A 298 7.49 -5.47 -10.95
C ASN A 298 7.80 -6.87 -11.56
N ALA A 299 8.42 -6.91 -12.75
CA ALA A 299 8.64 -8.15 -13.52
C ALA A 299 10.02 -8.79 -13.32
N GLY A 300 10.93 -8.10 -12.63
CA GLY A 300 12.33 -8.48 -12.51
C GLY A 300 13.19 -8.01 -13.69
N GLU A 301 14.44 -7.62 -13.38
CA GLU A 301 15.41 -7.10 -14.35
C GLU A 301 15.69 -8.06 -15.52
N GLY A 302 15.74 -9.36 -15.26
CA GLY A 302 16.01 -10.36 -16.30
C GLY A 302 14.86 -10.54 -17.29
N ALA A 303 13.60 -10.36 -16.86
CA ALA A 303 12.45 -10.45 -17.76
C ALA A 303 12.44 -9.25 -18.72
N VAL A 304 12.63 -8.05 -18.19
CA VAL A 304 12.72 -6.81 -18.98
C VAL A 304 13.94 -6.85 -19.91
N GLY A 305 15.11 -7.29 -19.41
CA GLY A 305 16.32 -7.43 -20.24
C GLY A 305 16.12 -8.37 -21.43
N ARG A 306 15.43 -9.50 -21.25
CA ARG A 306 15.09 -10.41 -22.36
C ARG A 306 14.10 -9.79 -23.35
N ALA A 307 13.10 -9.05 -22.87
CA ALA A 307 12.15 -8.35 -23.72
C ALA A 307 12.85 -7.30 -24.60
N ILE A 308 13.77 -6.53 -24.01
CA ILE A 308 14.61 -5.56 -24.74
C ILE A 308 15.45 -6.25 -25.82
N GLU A 309 16.13 -7.33 -25.47
CA GLU A 309 16.99 -8.07 -26.40
C GLU A 309 16.17 -8.65 -27.57
N SER A 310 15.00 -9.22 -27.27
CA SER A 310 14.09 -9.75 -28.29
C SER A 310 13.59 -8.66 -29.23
N ASN A 311 13.14 -7.53 -28.67
CA ASN A 311 12.67 -6.37 -29.45
C ASN A 311 13.78 -5.82 -30.37
N ARG A 312 15.02 -5.68 -29.86
CA ARG A 312 16.15 -5.20 -30.66
C ARG A 312 16.55 -6.16 -31.79
N LYS A 313 16.49 -7.47 -31.56
CA LYS A 313 16.69 -8.47 -32.62
C LYS A 313 15.65 -8.37 -33.73
N ALA A 314 14.44 -7.94 -33.40
CA ALA A 314 13.37 -7.67 -34.35
C ALA A 314 13.47 -6.26 -34.99
N GLY A 315 14.53 -5.49 -34.71
CA GLY A 315 14.75 -4.16 -35.27
C GLY A 315 14.10 -3.00 -34.50
N GLY A 316 13.56 -3.25 -33.31
CA GLY A 316 12.97 -2.23 -32.44
C GLY A 316 14.00 -1.42 -31.65
N THR A 317 13.51 -0.37 -30.97
CA THR A 317 14.32 0.59 -30.21
C THR A 317 14.67 0.11 -28.80
N GLY A 318 13.95 -0.90 -28.29
CA GLY A 318 14.06 -1.40 -26.93
C GLY A 318 13.45 -0.47 -25.88
N THR A 319 12.58 0.47 -26.29
CA THR A 319 11.85 1.36 -25.38
C THR A 319 10.63 0.65 -24.79
N PHE A 320 10.22 1.04 -23.57
CA PHE A 320 9.12 0.40 -22.83
C PHE A 320 7.86 0.15 -23.69
N TRP A 321 7.47 1.11 -24.53
CA TRP A 321 6.25 1.06 -25.33
C TRP A 321 6.30 0.04 -26.49
N GLU A 322 7.48 -0.45 -26.86
CA GLU A 322 7.66 -1.44 -27.93
C GLU A 322 7.94 -2.85 -27.39
N LEU A 323 8.07 -3.02 -26.07
CA LEU A 323 8.41 -4.29 -25.46
C LEU A 323 7.17 -5.17 -25.31
N ASP A 324 7.31 -6.46 -25.62
CA ASP A 324 6.34 -7.47 -25.24
C ASP A 324 6.55 -7.83 -23.76
N LEU A 325 5.83 -7.13 -22.88
CA LEU A 325 5.87 -7.32 -21.43
C LEU A 325 4.57 -7.97 -20.94
N PRO A 326 4.58 -8.63 -19.77
CA PRO A 326 3.34 -9.10 -19.17
C PRO A 326 2.35 -7.95 -19.00
N ALA A 327 1.08 -8.14 -19.39
CA ALA A 327 0.04 -7.10 -19.26
C ALA A 327 -0.09 -6.54 -17.84
N GLU A 328 0.22 -7.35 -16.82
CA GLU A 328 0.26 -6.91 -15.43
C GLU A 328 1.34 -5.85 -15.17
N THR A 329 2.52 -6.02 -15.78
CA THR A 329 3.67 -5.10 -15.69
C THR A 329 3.44 -3.82 -16.49
N GLU A 330 2.85 -3.92 -17.68
CA GLU A 330 2.45 -2.73 -18.45
C GLU A 330 1.43 -1.91 -17.67
N ALA A 331 0.40 -2.57 -17.12
CA ALA A 331 -0.60 -1.93 -16.28
C ALA A 331 0.00 -1.33 -15.00
N TYR A 332 1.05 -1.93 -14.44
CA TYR A 332 1.77 -1.39 -13.29
C TYR A 332 2.43 -0.05 -13.61
N VAL A 333 3.21 0.01 -14.69
CA VAL A 333 3.87 1.26 -15.13
C VAL A 333 2.84 2.33 -15.49
N LEU A 334 1.77 1.95 -16.21
CA LEU A 334 0.69 2.87 -16.56
C LEU A 334 -0.01 3.46 -15.32
N LYS A 335 -0.22 2.69 -14.25
CA LYS A 335 -0.79 3.22 -13.00
C LYS A 335 0.12 4.27 -12.37
N ILE A 336 1.43 4.04 -12.34
CA ILE A 336 2.39 5.00 -11.78
C ILE A 336 2.39 6.27 -12.62
N LEU A 337 2.42 6.17 -13.95
CA LEU A 337 2.32 7.33 -14.84
C LEU A 337 1.01 8.09 -14.61
N THR A 338 -0.12 7.39 -14.52
CA THR A 338 -1.43 7.99 -14.28
C THR A 338 -1.46 8.75 -12.94
N LEU A 339 -0.88 8.17 -11.88
CA LEU A 339 -0.74 8.84 -10.60
C LEU A 339 0.23 10.03 -10.68
N ALA A 340 1.30 9.96 -11.46
CA ALA A 340 2.24 11.07 -11.63
C ALA A 340 1.54 12.29 -12.25
N HIS A 341 0.73 12.07 -13.29
CA HIS A 341 -0.14 13.10 -13.88
C HIS A 341 -1.15 13.64 -12.87
N ALA A 342 -1.92 12.76 -12.22
CA ALA A 342 -2.96 13.14 -11.28
C ALA A 342 -2.43 13.88 -10.04
N VAL A 343 -1.26 13.50 -9.52
CA VAL A 343 -0.64 14.15 -8.36
C VAL A 343 0.09 15.43 -8.77
N GLY A 344 0.76 15.42 -9.93
CA GLY A 344 1.58 16.52 -10.44
C GLY A 344 0.77 17.74 -10.87
N ASN A 345 -0.41 17.52 -11.45
CA ASN A 345 -1.30 18.59 -11.86
C ASN A 345 -2.78 18.25 -11.58
N PRO A 346 -3.18 18.15 -10.30
CA PRO A 346 -4.48 17.61 -9.91
C PRO A 346 -5.64 18.36 -10.55
N GLU A 347 -5.61 19.69 -10.51
CA GLU A 347 -6.70 20.54 -11.03
C GLU A 347 -6.87 20.40 -12.55
N ALA A 348 -5.78 20.32 -13.32
CA ALA A 348 -5.86 20.11 -14.78
C ALA A 348 -6.48 18.75 -15.15
N HIS A 349 -6.44 17.80 -14.23
CA HIS A 349 -6.99 16.47 -14.43
C HIS A 349 -8.30 16.22 -13.67
N GLY A 350 -8.88 17.26 -13.04
CA GLY A 350 -10.17 17.15 -12.34
C GLY A 350 -10.10 16.58 -10.92
N PHE A 351 -8.91 16.52 -10.33
CA PHE A 351 -8.67 16.07 -8.95
C PHE A 351 -8.50 17.25 -8.00
N LYS A 352 -8.76 17.01 -6.71
CA LYS A 352 -8.56 18.01 -5.66
C LYS A 352 -7.08 18.14 -5.30
N THR A 353 -6.61 19.38 -5.19
CA THR A 353 -5.30 19.66 -4.60
C THR A 353 -5.35 19.41 -3.10
N ARG A 354 -4.51 18.48 -2.63
CA ARG A 354 -4.30 18.19 -1.21
C ARG A 354 -3.03 18.85 -0.71
N LYS A 355 -3.09 19.35 0.53
CA LYS A 355 -1.96 19.86 1.30
C LYS A 355 -1.65 18.91 2.45
N ALA A 356 -0.39 18.57 2.65
CA ALA A 356 0.08 17.82 3.80
C ALA A 356 -0.02 18.71 5.06
N GLY A 357 -0.79 18.25 6.05
CA GLY A 357 -0.89 18.97 7.32
C GLY A 357 0.42 18.91 8.13
N PRO A 358 0.81 19.98 8.87
CA PRO A 358 2.00 19.98 9.73
C PRO A 358 2.01 18.88 10.80
N GLN A 359 0.83 18.40 11.21
CA GLN A 359 0.66 17.35 12.21
C GLN A 359 0.66 15.93 11.63
N ALA A 360 0.80 15.78 10.31
CA ALA A 360 0.71 14.45 9.71
C ALA A 360 1.92 13.58 10.05
N TYR A 361 3.08 14.17 10.35
CA TYR A 361 4.36 13.46 10.33
C TYR A 361 4.65 12.68 11.61
N LEU A 362 5.12 11.44 11.41
CA LEU A 362 5.67 10.62 12.49
C LEU A 362 7.13 11.00 12.75
N ALA A 363 7.51 11.05 14.02
CA ALA A 363 8.89 11.16 14.45
C ALA A 363 9.60 9.81 14.28
N ARG A 364 10.87 9.88 13.86
CA ARG A 364 11.80 8.74 13.87
C ARG A 364 12.41 8.63 15.26
N VAL A 365 12.37 7.46 15.86
CA VAL A 365 13.04 7.19 17.14
C VAL A 365 14.07 6.09 16.92
N GLU A 366 15.33 6.38 17.21
CA GLU A 366 16.38 5.37 17.30
C GLU A 366 16.39 4.78 18.70
N ILE A 367 16.40 3.46 18.79
CA ILE A 367 16.51 2.73 20.05
C ILE A 367 17.75 1.82 20.02
N GLY A 368 18.50 1.80 21.12
CA GLY A 368 19.66 0.94 21.29
C GLY A 368 19.31 -0.56 21.34
N PRO A 369 20.26 -1.45 21.01
CA PRO A 369 20.06 -2.90 21.02
C PRO A 369 19.67 -3.48 22.40
N GLU A 370 19.98 -2.76 23.48
CA GLU A 370 19.66 -3.12 24.86
C GLU A 370 18.18 -2.87 25.22
N VAL A 371 17.47 -2.06 24.44
CA VAL A 371 16.10 -1.64 24.72
C VAL A 371 15.10 -2.66 24.18
N LYS A 372 14.25 -3.22 25.05
CA LYS A 372 13.20 -4.14 24.62
C LYS A 372 12.00 -3.39 24.03
N ILE A 373 11.53 -3.81 22.87
CA ILE A 373 10.38 -3.20 22.17
C ILE A 373 9.13 -3.09 23.05
N ALA A 374 8.85 -4.11 23.87
CA ALA A 374 7.71 -4.08 24.78
C ALA A 374 7.81 -2.95 25.84
N GLU A 375 9.02 -2.61 26.28
CA GLU A 375 9.26 -1.52 27.23
C GLU A 375 9.09 -0.16 26.55
N VAL A 376 9.37 -0.06 25.24
CA VAL A 376 9.21 1.18 24.47
C VAL A 376 7.76 1.64 24.40
N ALA A 377 6.83 0.75 24.05
CA ALA A 377 5.41 1.11 23.92
C ALA A 377 4.83 1.60 25.27
N ALA A 378 5.20 0.93 26.37
CA ALA A 378 4.81 1.33 27.72
C ALA A 378 5.42 2.68 28.13
N ALA A 379 6.72 2.87 27.92
CA ALA A 379 7.43 4.12 28.26
C ALA A 379 6.95 5.34 27.44
N ALA A 380 6.51 5.11 26.21
CA ALA A 380 5.89 6.13 25.36
C ALA A 380 4.42 6.42 25.72
N GLY A 381 3.80 5.62 26.59
CA GLY A 381 2.37 5.71 26.90
C GLY A 381 1.49 5.49 25.67
N MET A 382 1.85 4.51 24.84
CA MET A 382 1.07 4.12 23.65
C MET A 382 0.31 2.83 23.91
N ALA A 383 -0.89 2.71 23.34
CA ALA A 383 -1.57 1.42 23.27
C ALA A 383 -0.73 0.44 22.41
N PRO A 384 -0.54 -0.82 22.82
CA PRO A 384 0.22 -1.79 22.04
C PRO A 384 -0.26 -1.91 20.59
N GLU A 385 -1.57 -1.90 20.37
CA GLU A 385 -2.17 -2.02 19.05
C GLU A 385 -1.79 -0.84 18.14
N GLU A 386 -1.76 0.37 18.71
CA GLU A 386 -1.34 1.57 17.98
C GLU A 386 0.15 1.52 17.64
N PHE A 387 0.98 1.09 18.58
CA PHE A 387 2.43 0.96 18.41
C PHE A 387 2.77 -0.03 17.28
N TYR A 388 2.20 -1.24 17.31
CA TYR A 388 2.48 -2.27 16.30
C TYR A 388 1.87 -1.96 14.95
N ARG A 389 0.79 -1.17 14.89
CA ARG A 389 0.25 -0.66 13.62
C ARG A 389 1.24 0.28 12.92
N LEU A 390 1.94 1.13 13.68
CA LEU A 390 2.96 2.03 13.13
C LEU A 390 4.31 1.34 12.90
N ASN A 391 4.59 0.29 13.67
CA ASN A 391 5.85 -0.46 13.64
C ASN A 391 5.62 -1.97 13.40
N PRO A 392 5.00 -2.37 12.27
CA PRO A 392 4.59 -3.76 12.02
C PRO A 392 5.77 -4.72 11.79
N ALA A 393 6.99 -4.21 11.71
CA ALA A 393 8.21 -5.01 11.63
C ALA A 393 8.45 -5.85 12.88
N PHE A 394 8.01 -5.40 14.05
CA PHE A 394 8.27 -6.06 15.32
C PHE A 394 7.11 -6.97 15.69
N LYS A 395 7.42 -8.21 16.08
CA LYS A 395 6.41 -9.16 16.58
C LYS A 395 6.41 -9.17 18.10
N PRO A 396 5.24 -9.06 18.77
CA PRO A 396 5.18 -8.98 20.23
C PRO A 396 5.75 -10.20 20.95
N GLU A 397 5.64 -11.38 20.34
CA GLU A 397 5.90 -12.67 20.99
C GLU A 397 7.36 -13.13 20.92
N ALA A 398 8.22 -12.46 20.15
CA ALA A 398 9.60 -12.87 19.93
C ALA A 398 10.58 -11.69 20.01
N PRO A 399 11.76 -11.87 20.64
CA PRO A 399 12.75 -10.80 20.73
C PRO A 399 13.28 -10.46 19.32
N PRO A 400 13.42 -9.17 18.99
CA PRO A 400 14.10 -8.78 17.76
C PRO A 400 15.61 -9.05 17.89
N PRO A 401 16.38 -9.06 16.78
CA PRO A 401 17.84 -9.16 16.81
C PRO A 401 18.52 -8.12 17.74
N PRO A 402 19.74 -8.38 18.24
CA PRO A 402 20.45 -7.42 19.11
C PRO A 402 21.14 -6.32 18.28
N GLN A 403 20.37 -5.44 17.66
CA GLN A 403 20.87 -4.31 16.87
C GLN A 403 20.08 -3.03 17.18
N THR A 404 20.58 -1.88 16.72
CA THR A 404 19.82 -0.62 16.77
C THR A 404 18.62 -0.69 15.82
N TYR A 405 17.50 -0.09 16.26
CA TYR A 405 16.27 -0.01 15.47
C TYR A 405 15.78 1.41 15.30
N HIS A 406 14.93 1.59 14.29
CA HIS A 406 14.20 2.83 14.07
C HIS A 406 12.70 2.58 14.18
N LEU A 407 12.02 3.43 14.94
CA LEU A 407 10.59 3.40 15.14
C LEU A 407 9.95 4.66 14.57
N LEU A 408 8.71 4.52 14.11
CA LEU A 408 7.85 5.64 13.75
C LEU A 408 6.78 5.82 14.82
N MET A 409 6.67 7.04 15.34
CA MET A 409 5.79 7.37 16.46
C MET A 409 5.21 8.77 16.31
N PRO A 410 4.01 9.06 16.84
CA PRO A 410 3.55 10.43 16.97
C PRO A 410 4.58 11.26 17.75
N LYS A 411 4.81 12.50 17.33
CA LYS A 411 5.88 13.35 17.86
C LYS A 411 5.82 13.47 19.38
N GLU A 412 4.65 13.70 19.93
CA GLU A 412 4.42 13.88 21.36
C GLU A 412 4.77 12.59 22.13
N LYS A 413 4.51 11.43 21.54
CA LYS A 413 4.84 10.11 22.12
C LYS A 413 6.33 9.82 22.05
N ALA A 414 6.98 10.22 20.97
CA ALA A 414 8.44 10.12 20.83
C ALA A 414 9.15 11.01 21.87
N GLU A 415 8.71 12.25 22.05
CA GLU A 415 9.27 13.16 23.05
C GLU A 415 9.09 12.63 24.48
N ALA A 416 7.92 12.08 24.81
CA ALA A 416 7.69 11.43 26.10
C ALA A 416 8.64 10.23 26.32
N LEU A 417 8.85 9.41 25.29
CA LEU A 417 9.75 8.26 25.35
C LEU A 417 11.20 8.67 25.66
N ALA A 418 11.70 9.75 25.04
CA ALA A 418 13.06 10.25 25.27
C ALA A 418 13.31 10.66 26.74
N GLY A 419 12.28 11.18 27.42
CA GLY A 419 12.37 11.52 28.84
C GLY A 419 12.32 10.31 29.77
N ASN A 420 11.71 9.21 29.32
CA ASN A 420 11.37 8.05 30.16
C ASN A 420 12.29 6.85 29.97
N LEU A 421 13.04 6.78 28.86
CA LEU A 421 13.83 5.59 28.51
C LEU A 421 15.22 5.99 27.99
N ALA A 422 16.25 5.62 28.75
CA ALA A 422 17.64 5.78 28.34
C ALA A 422 17.95 4.92 27.09
N GLY A 423 18.95 5.31 26.30
CA GLY A 423 19.30 4.62 25.05
C GLY A 423 18.38 4.94 23.87
N THR A 424 17.50 5.95 24.01
CA THR A 424 16.63 6.43 22.94
C THR A 424 17.12 7.76 22.36
N LYS A 425 17.01 7.94 21.04
CA LYS A 425 17.27 9.22 20.36
C LYS A 425 16.10 9.58 19.46
N VAL A 426 15.52 10.76 19.67
CA VAL A 426 14.36 11.22 18.90
C VAL A 426 14.78 12.18 17.80
N PHE A 427 14.38 11.82 16.59
CA PHE A 427 14.50 12.60 15.37
C PHE A 427 13.10 13.04 14.95
N ALA A 428 12.70 14.22 15.42
CA ALA A 428 11.40 14.81 15.11
C ALA A 428 11.56 16.17 14.42
N MET A 429 10.56 16.53 13.61
CA MET A 429 10.39 17.87 13.07
C MET A 429 10.26 18.90 14.20
N ARG A 430 11.03 19.99 14.11
CA ARG A 430 11.10 21.04 15.12
C ARG A 430 10.71 22.38 14.49
N THR A 431 10.03 23.22 15.26
CA THR A 431 9.84 24.62 14.88
C THR A 431 10.85 25.46 15.66
N VAL A 432 11.62 26.29 14.95
CA VAL A 432 12.64 27.17 15.50
C VAL A 432 12.25 28.62 15.23
N VAL A 433 12.19 29.43 16.28
CA VAL A 433 11.96 30.87 16.16
C VAL A 433 13.29 31.58 15.89
N VAL A 434 13.38 32.30 14.78
CA VAL A 434 14.54 33.10 14.38
C VAL A 434 14.77 34.22 15.40
N LYS A 435 15.96 34.30 15.96
CA LYS A 435 16.40 35.39 16.84
C LYS A 435 17.02 36.53 16.04
N LYS A 436 17.09 37.72 16.64
CA LYS A 436 17.72 38.90 16.03
C LYS A 436 19.18 38.59 15.64
N GLY A 437 19.50 38.79 14.36
CA GLY A 437 20.84 38.55 13.81
C GLY A 437 21.13 37.12 13.34
N GLU A 438 20.18 36.19 13.49
CA GLU A 438 20.35 34.83 12.95
C GLU A 438 20.15 34.80 11.43
N THR A 439 21.00 34.02 10.75
CA THR A 439 20.92 33.75 9.31
C THR A 439 20.59 32.28 9.07
N LEU A 440 20.16 31.95 7.85
CA LEU A 440 19.95 30.55 7.44
C LEU A 440 21.18 29.69 7.69
N SER A 441 22.37 30.19 7.34
CA SER A 441 23.64 29.50 7.58
C SER A 441 23.90 29.19 9.07
N ILE A 442 23.65 30.16 9.96
CA ILE A 442 23.81 29.97 11.41
C ILE A 442 22.85 28.89 11.92
N LEU A 443 21.58 28.96 11.52
CA LEU A 443 20.57 27.99 11.91
C LEU A 443 20.88 26.59 11.37
N ALA A 444 21.24 26.50 10.09
CA ALA A 444 21.61 25.27 9.41
C ALA A 444 22.77 24.57 10.14
N LYS A 445 23.84 25.31 10.43
CA LYS A 445 25.00 24.80 11.17
C LYS A 445 24.64 24.38 12.59
N ARG A 446 23.83 25.16 13.32
CA ARG A 446 23.42 24.84 14.69
C ARG A 446 22.60 23.55 14.76
N HIS A 447 21.77 23.31 13.75
CA HIS A 447 20.88 22.14 13.71
C HIS A 447 21.46 20.97 12.90
N GLY A 448 22.68 21.10 12.37
CA GLY A 448 23.36 20.03 11.63
C GLY A 448 22.69 19.71 10.28
N VAL A 449 21.98 20.67 9.68
CA VAL A 449 21.25 20.48 8.43
C VAL A 449 21.88 21.26 7.28
N PRO A 450 21.80 20.81 6.01
CA PRO A 450 22.25 21.61 4.87
C PRO A 450 21.43 22.90 4.72
N GLU A 451 22.11 24.04 4.52
CA GLU A 451 21.46 25.37 4.41
C GLU A 451 20.42 25.43 3.29
N LEU A 452 20.73 24.83 2.14
CA LEU A 452 19.80 24.76 1.01
C LEU A 452 18.52 23.98 1.35
N LYS A 453 18.65 22.88 2.11
CA LYS A 453 17.50 22.08 2.54
C LYS A 453 16.66 22.82 3.58
N LEU A 454 17.30 23.50 4.54
CA LEU A 454 16.60 24.36 5.49
C LEU A 454 15.80 25.47 4.79
N ALA A 455 16.38 26.10 3.77
CA ALA A 455 15.68 27.10 2.97
C ALA A 455 14.50 26.48 2.21
N GLU A 456 14.72 25.33 1.56
CA GLU A 456 13.72 24.61 0.78
C GLU A 456 12.49 24.21 1.62
N TRP A 457 12.70 23.59 2.78
CA TRP A 457 11.65 23.18 3.71
C TRP A 457 10.75 24.34 4.15
N ASN A 458 11.32 25.54 4.22
CA ASN A 458 10.63 26.74 4.65
C ASN A 458 10.13 27.61 3.49
N GLY A 459 10.28 27.15 2.24
CA GLY A 459 9.90 27.90 1.05
C GLY A 459 10.70 29.21 0.87
N LEU A 460 11.92 29.28 1.42
CA LEU A 460 12.77 30.45 1.41
C LEU A 460 13.76 30.39 0.25
N ASN A 461 14.10 31.56 -0.30
CA ASN A 461 15.28 31.69 -1.13
C ASN A 461 16.51 31.79 -0.20
N PRO A 462 17.57 30.98 -0.38
CA PRO A 462 18.76 30.97 0.49
C PRO A 462 19.42 32.34 0.70
N LYS A 463 19.25 33.26 -0.26
CA LYS A 463 19.81 34.61 -0.19
C LYS A 463 18.92 35.62 0.56
N THR A 464 17.72 35.22 0.95
CA THR A 464 16.75 36.11 1.60
C THR A 464 17.09 36.24 3.08
N PRO A 465 17.25 37.46 3.62
CA PRO A 465 17.46 37.68 5.05
C PRO A 465 16.28 37.15 5.87
N LEU A 466 16.59 36.50 7.00
CA LEU A 466 15.57 36.06 7.96
C LEU A 466 15.10 37.22 8.85
N LYS A 467 13.83 37.19 9.26
CA LYS A 467 13.26 38.17 10.19
C LYS A 467 13.23 37.60 11.60
N ALA A 468 13.58 38.41 12.60
CA ALA A 468 13.41 38.01 13.99
C ALA A 468 11.93 37.72 14.29
N GLY A 469 11.67 36.65 15.04
CA GLY A 469 10.32 36.14 15.33
C GLY A 469 9.73 35.26 14.22
N GLN A 470 10.40 35.11 13.08
CA GLN A 470 9.98 34.17 12.03
C GLN A 470 10.13 32.73 12.53
N GLU A 471 9.13 31.89 12.29
CA GLU A 471 9.21 30.47 12.59
C GLU A 471 9.73 29.69 11.38
N LEU A 472 10.71 28.83 11.60
CA LEU A 472 11.24 27.91 10.62
C LEU A 472 11.06 26.46 11.08
N VAL A 473 10.59 25.62 10.18
CA VAL A 473 10.56 24.17 10.34
C VAL A 473 11.95 23.61 10.03
N VAL A 474 12.47 22.80 10.94
CA VAL A 474 13.72 22.07 10.81
C VAL A 474 13.42 20.59 10.92
N PHE A 475 13.69 19.86 9.84
CA PHE A 475 13.59 18.41 9.85
C PHE A 475 14.92 17.78 10.33
N PRO A 476 14.86 16.63 11.01
CA PRO A 476 16.06 15.91 11.39
C PRO A 476 16.78 15.36 10.14
N VAL A 477 18.11 15.23 10.19
CA VAL A 477 18.90 14.52 9.16
C VAL A 477 19.44 13.23 9.74
#